data_AF-A0A151E3V7-F1
#
_entry.id   AF-A0A151E3V7-F1
#
_cell.length_a   1.000
_cell.length_b   1.000
_cell.length_c   1.000
_cell.angle_alpha   90.00
_cell.angle_beta   90.00
_cell.angle_gamma   90.00
#
_symmetry.space_group_name_H-M   'P 1'
#
loop_
_entity.id
_entity.type
_entity.pdbx_description
1 polymer ?
#
loop_
_entity_poly.entity_id
_entity_poly.type
_entity_poly.pdbx_seq_one_letter_code
_entity_poly.pdbx_strand_id
1 'polypeptide(L)'
;MKKLDDFAQAGQMLLLMLLLFVMIFIFGNENIRNVVALSLNTVFAPLIGFSGANPLLTIMLAGIIVVFLSSFFTHLFTDWKAMGQAQEASKAFNKEITKARKEGNTNRVQKLMKMQPQIMRMTTQSSGGMMKSMFFLFIFIAPIFIWLTYFLGNIVYYSYFTVPWADGVSLFGRDGFLMSNWFLLYMLFSFLAGQLIRQSFKWISWSSRWQNFKKTIRPSAK
;
A
#
# COMPACT_ATOMS: atom_id res chain seq x y z
N MET A 1 -8.81 6.41 -31.06
CA MET A 1 -7.84 6.31 -29.94
C MET A 1 -8.14 7.24 -28.76
N LYS A 2 -8.58 8.50 -28.95
CA LYS A 2 -9.00 9.40 -27.85
C LYS A 2 -10.09 8.81 -26.93
N LYS A 3 -11.13 8.21 -27.52
CA LYS A 3 -12.23 7.57 -26.78
C LYS A 3 -11.80 6.49 -25.77
N LEU A 4 -10.78 5.68 -26.07
CA LEU A 4 -10.33 4.59 -25.18
C LEU A 4 -9.62 5.12 -23.92
N ASP A 5 -8.91 6.23 -24.05
CA ASP A 5 -8.26 6.89 -22.90
C ASP A 5 -9.30 7.55 -22.00
N ASP A 6 -10.33 8.18 -22.59
CA ASP A 6 -11.44 8.80 -21.85
C ASP A 6 -12.23 7.76 -21.03
N PHE A 7 -12.46 6.55 -21.58
CA PHE A 7 -13.10 5.45 -20.83
C PHE A 7 -12.23 4.92 -19.69
N ALA A 8 -10.91 4.82 -19.88
CA ALA A 8 -10.00 4.40 -18.83
C ALA A 8 -9.92 5.44 -17.70
N GLN A 9 -9.86 6.73 -18.04
CA GLN A 9 -9.85 7.82 -17.07
C GLN A 9 -11.19 7.97 -16.35
N ALA A 10 -12.32 7.81 -17.04
CA ALA A 10 -13.65 7.77 -16.44
C ALA A 10 -13.81 6.58 -15.48
N GLY A 11 -13.29 5.40 -15.86
CA GLY A 11 -13.27 4.23 -14.98
C GLY A 11 -12.43 4.44 -13.71
N GLN A 12 -11.30 5.15 -13.82
CA GLN A 12 -10.46 5.51 -12.69
C GLN A 12 -11.14 6.51 -11.75
N MET A 13 -11.77 7.55 -12.30
CA MET A 13 -12.54 8.52 -11.51
C MET A 13 -13.71 7.83 -10.80
N LEU A 14 -14.42 6.93 -11.49
CA LEU A 14 -15.52 6.16 -10.90
C LEU A 14 -15.03 5.26 -9.76
N LEU A 15 -13.88 4.60 -9.90
CA LEU A 15 -13.30 3.78 -8.83
C LEU A 15 -12.97 4.64 -7.59
N LEU A 16 -12.38 5.82 -7.79
CA LEU A 16 -12.07 6.75 -6.69
C LEU A 16 -13.35 7.24 -6.01
N MET A 17 -14.37 7.62 -6.78
CA MET A 17 -15.67 8.03 -6.23
C MET A 17 -16.33 6.90 -5.43
N LEU A 18 -16.27 5.67 -5.95
CA LEU A 18 -16.78 4.49 -5.28
C LEU A 18 -16.01 4.22 -3.98
N LEU A 19 -14.68 4.34 -3.99
CA LEU A 19 -13.86 4.21 -2.79
C LEU A 19 -14.26 5.25 -1.73
N LEU A 20 -14.42 6.52 -2.11
CA LEU A 20 -14.87 7.57 -1.19
C LEU A 20 -16.28 7.31 -0.63
N PHE A 21 -17.21 6.84 -1.46
CA PHE A 21 -18.55 6.47 -1.03
C PHE A 21 -18.51 5.33 -0.01
N VAL A 22 -17.74 4.27 -0.29
CA VAL A 22 -17.58 3.14 0.63
C VAL A 22 -16.89 3.59 1.92
N MET A 23 -15.91 4.51 1.87
CA MET A 23 -15.30 5.09 3.07
C MET A 23 -16.34 5.79 3.95
N ILE A 24 -17.14 6.69 3.37
CA ILE A 24 -18.17 7.43 4.12
C ILE A 24 -19.21 6.46 4.69
N PHE A 25 -19.62 5.46 3.91
CA PHE A 25 -20.62 4.49 4.34
C PHE A 25 -20.12 3.60 5.48
N ILE A 26 -18.90 3.07 5.36
CA ILE A 26 -18.29 2.19 6.37
C ILE A 26 -17.95 2.96 7.65
N PHE A 27 -17.33 4.14 7.56
CA PHE A 27 -16.89 4.88 8.73
C PHE A 27 -17.96 5.82 9.32
N GLY A 28 -18.90 6.28 8.50
CA GLY A 28 -19.97 7.19 8.92
C GLY A 28 -21.16 6.50 9.59
N ASN A 29 -21.36 5.19 9.36
CA ASN A 29 -22.44 4.44 9.99
C ASN A 29 -21.93 3.69 11.23
N GLU A 30 -22.40 4.09 12.40
CA GLU A 30 -22.02 3.49 13.68
C GLU A 30 -22.42 2.01 13.78
N ASN A 31 -23.59 1.62 13.26
CA ASN A 31 -24.05 0.23 13.30
C ASN A 31 -23.13 -0.69 12.51
N ILE A 32 -22.71 -0.27 11.31
CA ILE A 32 -21.78 -1.05 10.49
C ILE A 32 -20.45 -1.21 11.20
N ARG A 33 -19.92 -0.10 11.76
CA ARG A 33 -18.67 -0.15 12.54
C ARG A 33 -18.75 -1.11 13.71
N ASN A 34 -19.84 -1.06 14.48
CA ASN A 34 -20.03 -1.93 15.64
C ASN A 34 -20.15 -3.40 15.23
N VAL A 35 -20.92 -3.71 14.19
CA VAL A 35 -21.05 -5.09 13.67
C VAL A 35 -19.70 -5.62 13.20
N VAL A 36 -18.96 -4.84 12.41
CA VAL A 36 -17.64 -5.23 11.92
C VAL A 36 -16.65 -5.41 13.08
N ALA A 37 -16.62 -4.46 14.02
CA ALA A 37 -15.74 -4.51 15.18
C ALA A 37 -16.01 -5.74 16.04
N LEU A 38 -17.26 -6.00 16.42
CA LEU A 38 -17.64 -7.15 17.24
C LEU A 38 -17.35 -8.47 16.54
N SER A 39 -17.67 -8.56 15.25
CA SER A 39 -17.40 -9.76 14.45
C SER A 39 -15.91 -10.08 14.42
N LEU A 40 -15.08 -9.09 14.10
CA LEU A 40 -13.63 -9.26 14.08
C LEU A 40 -13.03 -9.47 15.47
N ASN A 41 -13.66 -8.93 16.52
CA ASN A 41 -13.20 -9.11 17.88
C ASN A 41 -13.20 -10.57 18.31
N THR A 42 -14.17 -11.37 17.87
CA THR A 42 -14.21 -12.82 18.16
C THR A 42 -13.00 -13.58 17.62
N VAL A 43 -12.38 -13.08 16.55
CA VAL A 43 -11.23 -13.72 15.88
C VAL A 43 -9.92 -13.07 16.32
N PHE A 44 -9.81 -11.74 16.25
CA PHE A 44 -8.55 -11.04 16.51
C PHE A 44 -8.23 -10.84 17.99
N ALA A 45 -9.23 -10.68 18.86
CA ALA A 45 -8.95 -10.55 20.30
C ALA A 45 -8.20 -11.76 20.89
N PRO A 46 -8.60 -13.02 20.63
CA PRO A 46 -7.86 -14.17 21.13
C PRO A 46 -6.52 -14.39 20.40
N LEU A 47 -6.42 -14.02 19.12
CA LEU A 47 -5.20 -14.23 18.32
C LEU A 47 -4.09 -13.21 18.61
N ILE A 48 -4.43 -11.93 18.65
CA ILE A 48 -3.46 -10.82 18.68
C ILE A 48 -3.81 -9.75 19.74
N GLY A 49 -4.88 -9.93 20.50
CA GLY A 49 -5.33 -8.97 21.51
C GLY A 49 -4.62 -9.06 22.86
N PHE A 50 -4.00 -10.20 23.20
CA PHE A 50 -3.31 -10.41 24.49
C PHE A 50 -4.15 -10.01 25.71
N SER A 51 -5.47 -10.26 25.66
CA SER A 51 -6.44 -9.86 26.69
C SER A 51 -6.44 -8.36 27.03
N GLY A 52 -5.89 -7.51 26.15
CA GLY A 52 -5.74 -6.07 26.38
C GLY A 52 -4.51 -5.66 27.20
N ALA A 53 -3.67 -6.60 27.63
CA ALA A 53 -2.50 -6.30 28.48
C ALA A 53 -1.38 -5.58 27.72
N ASN A 54 -1.24 -5.83 26.41
CA ASN A 54 -0.12 -5.34 25.60
C ASN A 54 -0.62 -4.65 24.31
N PRO A 55 -1.24 -3.46 24.40
CA PRO A 55 -1.80 -2.77 23.22
C PRO A 55 -0.76 -2.45 22.16
N LEU A 56 0.48 -2.14 22.55
CA LEU A 56 1.59 -1.90 21.61
C LEU A 56 1.90 -3.13 20.74
N LEU A 57 1.89 -4.31 21.35
CA LEU A 57 2.17 -5.56 20.65
C LEU A 57 1.01 -5.90 19.70
N THR A 58 -0.24 -5.67 20.12
CA THR A 58 -1.41 -5.78 19.24
C THR A 58 -1.31 -4.86 18.03
N ILE A 59 -0.96 -3.58 18.24
CA ILE A 59 -0.77 -2.61 17.15
C ILE A 59 0.32 -3.07 16.18
N MET A 60 1.44 -3.58 16.71
CA MET A 60 2.55 -4.09 15.89
C MET A 60 2.11 -5.30 15.03
N LEU A 61 1.44 -6.29 15.63
CA LEU A 61 0.97 -7.47 14.90
C LEU A 61 -0.10 -7.11 13.87
N ALA A 62 -1.03 -6.21 14.20
CA ALA A 62 -1.99 -5.67 13.24
C ALA A 62 -1.29 -4.99 12.07
N GLY A 63 -0.24 -4.20 12.33
CA GLY A 63 0.62 -3.60 11.31
C GLY A 63 1.25 -4.63 10.38
N ILE A 64 1.82 -5.72 10.94
CA ILE A 64 2.40 -6.81 10.15
C ILE A 64 1.33 -7.49 9.27
N ILE A 65 0.16 -7.80 9.82
CA ILE A 65 -0.96 -8.40 9.07
C ILE A 65 -1.39 -7.49 7.92
N VAL A 66 -1.54 -6.19 8.17
CA VAL A 66 -1.93 -5.23 7.15
C VAL A 66 -0.88 -5.12 6.05
N VAL A 67 0.41 -5.03 6.40
CA VAL A 67 1.51 -4.98 5.41
C VAL A 67 1.54 -6.26 4.58
N PHE A 68 1.34 -7.41 5.20
CA PHE A 68 1.28 -8.70 4.52
C PHE A 68 0.11 -8.75 3.53
N LEU A 69 -1.11 -8.44 3.97
CA LEU A 69 -2.31 -8.41 3.12
C LEU A 69 -2.17 -7.41 1.96
N SER A 70 -1.69 -6.21 2.28
CA SER A 70 -1.42 -5.14 1.31
C SER A 70 -0.45 -5.61 0.22
N SER A 71 0.65 -6.25 0.63
CA SER A 71 1.65 -6.79 -0.29
C SER A 71 1.07 -7.91 -1.15
N PHE A 72 0.29 -8.81 -0.55
CA PHE A 72 -0.34 -9.94 -1.22
C PHE A 72 -1.31 -9.47 -2.33
N PHE A 73 -2.27 -8.60 -2.00
CA PHE A 73 -3.24 -8.09 -2.98
C PHE A 73 -2.57 -7.24 -4.05
N THR A 74 -1.63 -6.38 -3.66
CA THR A 74 -0.86 -5.59 -4.62
C THR A 74 -0.11 -6.47 -5.59
N HIS A 75 0.49 -7.57 -5.11
CA HIS A 75 1.17 -8.51 -5.99
C HIS A 75 0.20 -9.25 -6.93
N LEU A 76 -0.98 -9.65 -6.42
CA LEU A 76 -2.00 -10.35 -7.18
C LEU A 76 -2.59 -9.52 -8.33
N PHE A 77 -2.83 -8.22 -8.10
CA PHE A 77 -3.53 -7.35 -9.06
C PHE A 77 -2.59 -6.50 -9.94
N THR A 78 -1.31 -6.40 -9.60
CA THR A 78 -0.36 -5.56 -10.34
C THR A 78 0.40 -6.38 -11.38
N ASP A 79 0.35 -5.96 -12.65
CA ASP A 79 1.25 -6.47 -13.68
C ASP A 79 2.63 -5.80 -13.56
N TRP A 80 3.51 -6.43 -12.79
CA TRP A 80 4.88 -5.98 -12.57
C TRP A 80 5.73 -5.92 -13.85
N LYS A 81 5.41 -6.73 -14.86
CA LYS A 81 6.14 -6.72 -16.14
C LYS A 81 5.77 -5.48 -16.95
N ALA A 82 4.48 -5.20 -17.10
CA ALA A 82 4.00 -3.99 -17.77
C ALA A 82 4.49 -2.72 -17.06
N MET A 83 4.48 -2.72 -15.72
CA MET A 83 4.98 -1.61 -14.91
C MET A 83 6.50 -1.40 -15.09
N GLY A 84 7.30 -2.48 -15.10
CA GLY A 84 8.73 -2.38 -15.35
C GLY A 84 9.06 -1.86 -16.76
N GLN A 85 8.33 -2.32 -17.78
CA GLN A 85 8.48 -1.83 -19.15
C GLN A 85 8.12 -0.34 -19.27
N ALA A 86 7.02 0.08 -18.66
CA ALA A 86 6.60 1.48 -18.63
C ALA A 86 7.64 2.38 -17.93
N GLN A 87 8.23 1.89 -16.84
CA GLN A 87 9.26 2.60 -16.09
C GLN A 87 10.54 2.79 -16.91
N GLU A 88 11.04 1.74 -17.56
CA GLU A 88 12.22 1.84 -18.42
C GLU A 88 11.96 2.71 -19.66
N ALA A 89 10.79 2.58 -20.30
CA ALA A 89 10.40 3.44 -21.41
C ALA A 89 10.35 4.93 -21.00
N SER A 90 9.79 5.22 -19.83
CA SER A 90 9.75 6.58 -19.27
C SER A 90 11.13 7.11 -18.93
N LYS A 91 12.01 6.27 -18.37
CA LYS A 91 13.40 6.64 -18.05
C LYS A 91 14.21 6.92 -19.31
N ALA A 92 14.10 6.08 -20.34
CA ALA A 92 14.74 6.28 -21.63
C ALA A 92 14.23 7.56 -22.30
N PHE A 93 12.91 7.79 -22.30
CA PHE A 93 12.31 9.01 -22.82
C PHE A 93 12.84 10.28 -22.12
N ASN A 94 12.84 10.29 -20.78
CA ASN A 94 13.32 11.42 -19.98
C ASN A 94 14.81 11.71 -20.23
N LYS A 95 15.63 10.67 -20.44
CA LYS A 95 17.04 10.82 -20.80
C LYS A 95 17.20 11.45 -22.19
N GLU A 96 16.48 10.94 -23.18
CA GLU A 96 16.57 11.42 -24.57
C GLU A 96 16.02 12.83 -24.74
N ILE A 97 14.91 13.19 -24.11
CA ILE A 97 14.35 14.55 -24.18
C ILE A 97 15.27 15.56 -23.49
N THR A 98 15.87 15.19 -22.36
CA THR A 98 16.86 16.03 -21.67
C THR A 98 18.09 16.23 -22.53
N LYS A 99 18.59 15.17 -23.17
CA LYS A 99 19.72 15.23 -24.10
C LYS A 99 19.41 16.11 -25.30
N ALA A 100 18.27 15.91 -25.95
CA ALA A 100 17.85 16.70 -27.11
C ALA A 100 17.67 18.19 -26.78
N ARG A 101 17.18 18.52 -25.58
CA ARG A 101 17.08 19.90 -25.08
C ARG A 101 18.46 20.52 -24.84
N LYS A 102 19.39 19.78 -24.21
CA LYS A 102 20.77 20.24 -24.00
C LYS A 102 21.53 20.46 -25.31
N GLU A 103 21.27 19.63 -26.31
CA GLU A 103 21.86 19.72 -27.65
C GLU A 103 21.21 20.82 -28.53
N GLY A 104 20.14 21.50 -28.06
CA GLY A 104 19.42 22.50 -28.85
C GLY A 104 18.72 21.94 -30.10
N ASN A 105 18.56 20.61 -30.19
CA ASN A 105 18.01 19.96 -31.38
C ASN A 105 16.47 20.01 -31.39
N THR A 106 15.94 21.10 -31.92
CA THR A 106 14.49 21.39 -31.99
C THR A 106 13.71 20.31 -32.74
N ASN A 107 14.25 19.79 -33.85
CA ASN A 107 13.63 18.69 -34.63
C ASN A 107 13.49 17.41 -33.80
N ARG A 108 14.54 17.04 -33.06
CA ARG A 108 14.55 15.87 -32.18
C ARG A 108 13.60 16.04 -31.01
N VAL A 109 13.55 17.22 -30.40
CA VAL A 109 12.58 17.56 -29.35
C VAL A 109 11.15 17.42 -29.87
N GLN A 110 10.81 17.97 -31.04
CA GLN A 110 9.47 17.84 -31.61
C GLN A 110 9.09 16.37 -31.89
N LYS A 111 10.03 15.55 -32.40
CA LYS A 111 9.80 14.12 -32.61
C LYS A 111 9.54 13.38 -31.30
N LEU A 112 10.29 13.68 -30.24
CA LEU A 112 10.10 13.09 -28.92
C LEU A 112 8.76 13.54 -28.31
N MET A 113 8.37 14.81 -28.42
CA MET A 113 7.08 15.30 -27.93
C MET A 113 5.89 14.58 -28.59
N LYS A 114 6.01 14.19 -29.87
CA LYS A 114 4.97 13.35 -30.53
C LYS A 114 4.84 11.95 -29.90
N MET A 115 5.89 11.42 -29.28
CA MET A 115 5.88 10.12 -28.58
C MET A 115 5.48 10.24 -27.10
N GLN A 116 5.52 11.43 -26.51
CA GLN A 116 5.14 11.67 -25.12
C GLN A 116 3.76 11.08 -24.75
N PRO A 117 2.69 11.21 -25.57
CA PRO A 117 1.39 10.62 -25.24
C PRO A 117 1.43 9.10 -25.19
N GLN A 118 2.26 8.44 -25.99
CA GLN A 118 2.39 6.97 -25.99
C GLN A 118 3.07 6.48 -24.71
N ILE A 119 4.12 7.16 -24.27
CA ILE A 119 4.81 6.88 -23.00
C ILE A 119 3.86 7.10 -21.81
N MET A 120 3.10 8.19 -21.84
CA MET A 120 2.11 8.48 -20.81
C MET A 120 1.01 7.41 -20.77
N ARG A 121 0.47 6.99 -21.92
CA ARG A 121 -0.51 5.89 -22.01
C ARG A 121 0.04 4.59 -21.43
N MET A 122 1.27 4.20 -21.78
CA MET A 122 1.90 2.99 -21.26
C MET A 122 2.03 3.05 -19.73
N THR A 123 2.34 4.22 -19.18
CA THR A 123 2.40 4.47 -17.72
C THR A 123 1.01 4.39 -17.07
N THR A 124 0.00 4.99 -17.67
CA THR A 124 -1.38 4.96 -17.15
C THR A 124 -1.97 3.56 -17.19
N GLN A 125 -1.76 2.82 -18.28
CA GLN A 125 -2.28 1.45 -18.43
C GLN A 125 -1.62 0.50 -17.43
N SER A 126 -0.30 0.58 -17.26
CA SER A 126 0.41 -0.22 -16.25
C SER A 126 0.01 0.12 -14.82
N SER A 127 -0.45 1.35 -14.56
CA SER A 127 -0.96 1.77 -13.25
C SER A 127 -2.40 1.32 -12.95
N GLY A 128 -3.15 0.87 -13.96
CA GLY A 128 -4.55 0.46 -13.81
C GLY A 128 -4.75 -0.72 -12.84
N GLY A 129 -3.80 -1.67 -12.82
CA GLY A 129 -3.82 -2.80 -11.88
C GLY A 129 -3.65 -2.37 -10.43
N MET A 130 -2.78 -1.38 -10.17
CA MET A 130 -2.55 -0.85 -8.82
C MET A 130 -3.80 -0.18 -8.24
N MET A 131 -4.55 0.57 -9.05
CA MET A 131 -5.80 1.19 -8.55
C MET A 131 -6.87 0.17 -8.20
N LYS A 132 -7.08 -0.85 -9.04
CA LYS A 132 -8.00 -1.94 -8.70
C LYS A 132 -7.60 -2.60 -7.38
N SER A 133 -6.29 -2.81 -7.16
CA SER A 133 -5.76 -3.29 -5.89
C SER A 133 -6.17 -2.41 -4.72
N MET A 134 -6.10 -1.06 -4.85
CA MET A 134 -6.43 -0.14 -3.76
C MET A 134 -7.85 -0.33 -3.22
N PHE A 135 -8.84 -0.58 -4.08
CA PHE A 135 -10.21 -0.79 -3.64
C PHE A 135 -10.36 -2.05 -2.78
N PHE A 136 -9.81 -3.18 -3.24
CA PHE A 136 -9.80 -4.42 -2.46
C PHE A 136 -9.00 -4.26 -1.17
N LEU A 137 -7.81 -3.66 -1.27
CA LEU A 137 -6.95 -3.35 -0.14
C LEU A 137 -7.70 -2.55 0.92
N PHE A 138 -8.47 -1.53 0.52
CA PHE A 138 -9.31 -0.77 1.44
C PHE A 138 -10.39 -1.63 2.11
N ILE A 139 -11.12 -2.46 1.36
CA ILE A 139 -12.15 -3.37 1.91
C ILE A 139 -11.56 -4.33 2.95
N PHE A 140 -10.33 -4.82 2.77
CA PHE A 140 -9.72 -5.74 3.72
C PHE A 140 -9.05 -5.04 4.91
N ILE A 141 -8.49 -3.86 4.69
CA ILE A 141 -7.76 -3.13 5.73
C ILE A 141 -8.69 -2.30 6.61
N ALA A 142 -9.74 -1.68 6.07
CA ALA A 142 -10.65 -0.85 6.84
C ALA A 142 -11.32 -1.60 8.02
N PRO A 143 -11.81 -2.85 7.86
CA PRO A 143 -12.31 -3.65 8.97
C PRO A 143 -11.28 -3.86 10.07
N ILE A 144 -10.01 -4.09 9.73
CA ILE A 144 -8.93 -4.25 10.72
C ILE A 144 -8.77 -2.97 11.54
N PHE A 145 -8.81 -1.80 10.92
CA PHE A 145 -8.74 -0.52 11.64
C PHE A 145 -9.99 -0.24 12.48
N ILE A 146 -11.18 -0.58 11.99
CA ILE A 146 -12.43 -0.48 12.75
C ILE A 146 -12.34 -1.34 14.00
N TRP A 147 -11.88 -2.59 13.86
CA TRP A 147 -11.64 -3.46 14.99
C TRP A 147 -10.56 -2.89 15.92
N LEU A 148 -9.44 -2.40 15.40
CA LEU A 148 -8.34 -1.87 16.22
C LEU A 148 -8.79 -0.67 17.05
N THR A 149 -9.55 0.25 16.46
CA THR A 149 -10.11 1.40 17.19
C THR A 149 -11.10 0.97 18.28
N TYR A 150 -11.97 0.00 17.98
CA TYR A 150 -12.86 -0.58 18.98
C TYR A 150 -12.08 -1.26 20.11
N PHE A 151 -11.13 -2.13 19.77
CA PHE A 151 -10.34 -2.90 20.72
C PHE A 151 -9.54 -1.98 21.65
N LEU A 152 -8.79 -1.02 21.09
CA LEU A 152 -8.01 -0.06 21.87
C LEU A 152 -8.91 0.84 22.73
N GLY A 153 -10.10 1.22 22.24
CA GLY A 153 -11.03 2.06 22.98
C GLY A 153 -11.64 1.37 24.21
N ASN A 154 -11.67 0.04 24.22
CA ASN A 154 -12.16 -0.73 25.36
C ASN A 154 -11.06 -1.03 26.40
N ILE A 155 -9.79 -0.68 26.13
CA ILE A 155 -8.69 -0.88 27.08
C ILE A 155 -8.55 0.35 27.98
N VAL A 156 -9.27 0.32 29.11
CA VAL A 156 -9.31 1.43 30.08
C VAL A 156 -7.95 1.65 30.78
N TYR A 157 -7.21 0.57 31.06
CA TYR A 157 -6.02 0.63 31.92
C TYR A 157 -4.71 0.96 31.21
N TYR A 158 -4.60 0.71 29.90
CA TYR A 158 -3.36 0.85 29.13
C TYR A 158 -3.46 1.92 28.04
N SER A 159 -4.18 3.00 28.34
CA SER A 159 -4.37 4.13 27.43
C SER A 159 -3.15 5.04 27.31
N TYR A 160 -2.07 4.78 28.06
CA TYR A 160 -0.85 5.59 28.08
C TYR A 160 0.40 4.73 27.91
N PHE A 161 1.41 5.26 27.22
CA PHE A 161 2.71 4.61 27.02
C PHE A 161 3.85 5.62 27.15
N THR A 162 5.05 5.12 27.44
CA THR A 162 6.26 5.93 27.54
C THR A 162 7.09 5.78 26.28
N VAL A 163 7.67 6.90 25.81
CA VAL A 163 8.65 6.97 24.73
C VAL A 163 9.94 7.62 25.25
N PRO A 164 11.10 7.41 24.60
CA PRO A 164 12.38 7.94 25.09
C PRO A 164 12.44 9.45 25.32
N TRP A 165 11.51 10.22 24.74
CA TRP A 165 11.44 11.67 24.80
C TRP A 165 10.21 12.21 25.56
N ALA A 166 9.30 11.36 26.02
CA ALA A 166 8.09 11.77 26.74
C ALA A 166 7.48 10.60 27.55
N ASP A 167 7.07 10.89 28.77
CA ASP A 167 6.35 9.97 29.64
C ASP A 167 4.83 10.15 29.55
N GLY A 168 4.07 9.06 29.66
CA GLY A 168 2.61 9.13 29.76
C GLY A 168 1.92 9.69 28.51
N VAL A 169 2.39 9.31 27.32
CA VAL A 169 1.78 9.66 26.04
C VAL A 169 0.47 8.90 25.87
N SER A 170 -0.64 9.59 25.65
CA SER A 170 -1.94 8.95 25.45
C SER A 170 -2.01 8.26 24.09
N LEU A 171 -2.51 7.02 24.02
CA LEU A 171 -2.75 6.31 22.76
C LEU A 171 -3.71 7.06 21.83
N PHE A 172 -4.73 7.71 22.40
CA PHE A 172 -5.73 8.46 21.64
C PHE A 172 -5.40 9.96 21.51
N GLY A 173 -4.38 10.42 22.22
CA GLY A 173 -3.82 11.77 22.10
C GLY A 173 -3.36 12.08 20.66
N ARG A 174 -3.20 13.38 20.38
CA ARG A 174 -2.73 13.88 19.09
C ARG A 174 -1.42 14.66 19.18
N ASP A 175 -0.95 15.04 20.36
CA ASP A 175 0.39 15.58 20.69
C ASP A 175 1.12 16.37 19.57
N GLY A 176 0.41 17.31 18.93
CA GLY A 176 0.95 18.19 17.87
C GLY A 176 0.87 17.64 16.43
N PHE A 177 0.38 16.42 16.23
CA PHE A 177 0.17 15.78 14.94
C PHE A 177 -1.30 15.82 14.48
N LEU A 178 -1.51 15.67 13.16
CA LEU A 178 -2.85 15.60 12.56
C LEU A 178 -3.60 14.31 12.92
N MET A 179 -2.87 13.27 13.34
CA MET A 179 -3.37 11.91 13.56
C MET A 179 -3.15 11.49 15.02
N SER A 180 -3.90 10.47 15.46
CA SER A 180 -3.79 9.95 16.81
C SER A 180 -2.53 9.11 17.01
N ASN A 181 -1.99 9.07 18.23
CA ASN A 181 -0.72 8.41 18.54
C ASN A 181 -0.70 6.91 18.22
N TRP A 182 -1.80 6.18 18.47
CA TRP A 182 -1.88 4.76 18.10
C TRP A 182 -1.72 4.55 16.59
N PHE A 183 -2.22 5.50 15.78
CA PHE A 183 -2.11 5.43 14.33
C PHE A 183 -0.67 5.72 13.88
N LEU A 184 0.01 6.66 14.54
CA LEU A 184 1.44 6.92 14.32
C LEU A 184 2.29 5.69 14.65
N LEU A 185 2.02 5.02 15.78
CA LEU A 185 2.69 3.78 16.16
C LEU A 185 2.44 2.67 15.14
N TYR A 186 1.19 2.50 14.71
CA TYR A 186 0.86 1.57 13.64
C TYR A 186 1.68 1.84 12.38
N MET A 187 1.78 3.10 11.94
CA MET A 187 2.55 3.46 10.74
C MET A 187 4.03 3.15 10.91
N LEU A 188 4.61 3.45 12.07
CA LEU A 188 6.00 3.15 12.39
C LEU A 188 6.26 1.64 12.30
N PHE A 189 5.47 0.82 13.00
CA PHE A 189 5.65 -0.63 12.97
C PHE A 189 5.39 -1.23 11.59
N SER A 190 4.38 -0.74 10.88
CA SER A 190 4.09 -1.17 9.51
C SER A 190 5.24 -0.84 8.56
N PHE A 191 5.83 0.35 8.69
CA PHE A 191 7.00 0.73 7.90
C PHE A 191 8.19 -0.20 8.18
N LEU A 192 8.50 -0.44 9.46
CA LEU A 192 9.58 -1.33 9.87
C LEU A 192 9.35 -2.77 9.39
N ALA A 193 8.14 -3.31 9.57
CA ALA A 193 7.76 -4.62 9.06
C ALA A 193 7.94 -4.71 7.55
N GLY A 194 7.53 -3.68 6.81
CA GLY A 194 7.73 -3.60 5.36
C GLY A 194 9.21 -3.63 4.95
N GLN A 195 10.10 -2.95 5.70
CA GLN A 195 11.55 -3.02 5.45
C GLN A 195 12.08 -4.44 5.68
N LEU A 196 11.69 -5.08 6.78
CA LEU A 196 12.13 -6.44 7.12
C LEU A 196 11.68 -7.46 6.07
N ILE A 197 10.45 -7.35 5.58
CA ILE A 197 9.92 -8.22 4.52
C ILE A 197 10.74 -8.05 3.24
N ARG A 198 11.00 -6.80 2.81
CA ARG A 198 11.82 -6.53 1.61
C ARG A 198 13.23 -7.10 1.73
N GLN A 199 13.88 -6.89 2.88
CA GLN A 199 15.23 -7.37 3.11
C GLN A 199 15.28 -8.91 3.15
N SER A 200 14.29 -9.54 3.78
CA SER A 200 14.14 -11.00 3.80
C SER A 200 14.00 -11.58 2.39
N PHE A 201 13.15 -11.00 1.55
CA PHE A 201 13.02 -11.43 0.15
C PHE A 201 14.31 -11.28 -0.64
N LYS A 202 15.05 -10.18 -0.44
CA LYS A 202 16.34 -9.97 -1.09
C LYS A 202 17.35 -11.04 -0.68
N TRP A 203 17.41 -11.37 0.61
CA TRP A 203 18.32 -12.40 1.13
C TRP A 203 17.98 -13.79 0.58
N ILE A 204 16.69 -14.15 0.54
CA ILE A 204 16.22 -15.40 -0.07
C ILE A 204 16.58 -15.44 -1.56
N SER A 205 16.41 -14.34 -2.28
CA SER A 205 16.73 -14.26 -3.72
C SER A 205 18.21 -14.49 -4.03
N TRP A 206 19.10 -14.17 -3.08
CA TRP A 206 20.54 -14.38 -3.18
C TRP A 206 20.98 -15.77 -2.71
N SER A 207 20.11 -16.51 -2.01
CA SER A 207 20.44 -17.86 -1.54
C SER A 207 20.71 -18.81 -2.71
N SER A 208 21.74 -19.65 -2.56
CA SER A 208 22.13 -20.65 -3.56
C SER A 208 21.00 -21.62 -3.88
N ARG A 209 20.18 -21.97 -2.88
CA ARG A 209 18.98 -22.80 -3.04
C ARG A 209 17.98 -22.20 -4.03
N TRP A 210 17.68 -20.91 -3.92
CA TRP A 210 16.77 -20.22 -4.83
C TRP A 210 17.35 -20.10 -6.24
N GLN A 211 18.65 -19.82 -6.37
CA GLN A 211 19.33 -19.78 -7.68
C GLN A 211 19.34 -21.16 -8.35
N ASN A 212 19.55 -22.23 -7.60
CA ASN A 212 19.51 -23.61 -8.11
C ASN A 212 18.09 -24.01 -8.53
N PHE A 213 17.07 -23.70 -7.71
CA PHE A 213 15.66 -23.93 -8.05
C PHE A 213 15.24 -23.17 -9.33
N LYS A 214 15.68 -21.92 -9.47
CA LYS A 214 15.43 -21.12 -10.68
C LYS A 214 16.09 -21.70 -11.94
N LYS A 215 17.28 -22.31 -11.81
CA LYS A 215 17.96 -23.02 -12.91
C LYS A 215 17.22 -24.31 -13.30
N THR A 216 16.55 -24.98 -12.37
CA THR A 216 15.74 -26.16 -12.66
C THR A 216 14.43 -25.81 -13.38
N ILE A 217 13.84 -24.64 -13.10
CA ILE A 217 12.55 -24.22 -13.68
C ILE A 217 12.69 -23.54 -15.05
N ARG A 218 13.80 -22.84 -15.31
CA ARG A 218 14.09 -22.36 -16.66
C ARG A 218 14.95 -23.41 -17.37
N PRO A 219 14.39 -24.26 -18.26
CA PRO A 219 15.26 -24.94 -19.20
C PRO A 219 16.01 -23.84 -19.95
N SER A 220 17.33 -23.96 -19.96
CA SER A 220 18.20 -23.13 -20.78
C SER A 220 17.55 -22.95 -22.14
N ALA A 221 17.23 -21.72 -22.51
CA ALA A 221 16.98 -21.41 -23.91
C ALA A 221 18.28 -21.81 -24.63
N LYS A 222 18.24 -22.94 -25.33
CA LYS A 222 19.21 -23.25 -26.39
C LYS A 222 18.95 -22.30 -27.54
#